data_AF-A0A957P4H9-F1
#
_entry.id   AF-A0A957P4H9-F1
#
_cell.length_a   1.000
_cell.length_b   1.000
_cell.length_c   1.000
_cell.angle_alpha   90.00
_cell.angle_beta   90.00
_cell.angle_gamma   90.00
#
_symmetry.space_group_name_H-M   'P 1'
#
loop_
_entity.id
_entity.type
_entity.pdbx_description
1 polymer ?
#
loop_
_entity_poly.entity_id
_entity_poly.type
_entity_poly.pdbx_seq_one_letter_code
_entity_poly.pdbx_strand_id
1 'polypeptide(L)'
;HDGISLHTYTHGADAALIYSDAKMGAPYQDRHFHFRAYQDFMHAIPAEQRGVSVYITETDQDVPWENANSGWVRAAYGEIDWWNSQPGHQPIRALCLYRWPNIDRWVIEGKAGIEEDLRQALQHQYAAPAPMEVQRRQAEILARLKGVQPKEQVGPAVLDRHATPRARVLLPLNLRRSPGYRGKEASDVVQVLAMGSEIGLTLGPLHVHELTWWQVSTSSTGSPTGSTTEDAGDGLVGYVAERSPTGVQLLEGLRSAQRDLLVELAAEHGIDEGTLRAVVAVESGGAGFRNGRLLVRFEAHVFLQRCGLGQAGDYFAVGEPMWTQQMYRTRPDEEFRPYHGDQDHEWYALEVASRLNCQAAYESASYGAPQIMGFHWKSLGYASARDLVSDFETGEEAQVRAMVRFMELSGCADALRQGDLLAFAKKYNGVGQAVHYAQLIAERREG
;
A
#
# COMPACT_ATOMS: atom_id res chain seq x y z
N HIS A 1 19.33 -5.67 30.17
CA HIS A 1 18.35 -4.63 30.51
C HIS A 1 17.64 -4.23 29.24
N ASP A 2 16.30 -4.17 29.26
CA ASP A 2 15.50 -4.05 28.04
C ASP A 2 15.18 -2.58 27.69
N GLY A 3 15.54 -1.65 28.59
CA GLY A 3 15.46 -0.21 28.36
C GLY A 3 15.83 0.61 29.60
N ILE A 4 15.92 1.92 29.42
CA ILE A 4 16.14 2.93 30.46
C ILE A 4 14.92 3.84 30.49
N SER A 5 14.37 4.08 31.68
CA SER A 5 13.26 5.02 31.88
C SER A 5 13.76 6.28 32.57
N LEU A 6 13.40 7.44 32.02
CA LEU A 6 13.75 8.76 32.51
C LEU A 6 12.48 9.57 32.77
N HIS A 7 12.56 10.47 33.73
CA HIS A 7 11.53 11.47 34.00
C HIS A 7 12.17 12.84 33.81
N THR A 8 11.47 13.75 33.15
CA THR A 8 11.95 15.13 33.02
C THR A 8 10.78 16.09 32.92
N TYR A 9 10.95 17.31 33.39
CA TYR A 9 9.86 18.29 33.50
C TYR A 9 10.42 19.70 33.37
N THR A 10 9.55 20.64 33.02
CA THR A 10 9.85 22.06 33.25
C THR A 10 9.29 22.45 34.61
N HIS A 11 9.97 23.36 35.32
CA HIS A 11 9.40 24.02 36.49
C HIS A 11 8.59 25.26 36.08
N GLY A 12 7.46 25.06 35.42
CA GLY A 12 6.56 26.10 34.91
C GLY A 12 6.01 25.84 33.51
N ALA A 13 4.92 26.52 33.17
CA ALA A 13 4.13 26.28 31.95
C ALA A 13 4.67 26.97 30.67
N ASP A 14 5.69 27.83 30.79
CA ASP A 14 6.26 28.53 29.64
C ASP A 14 7.05 27.54 28.76
N ALA A 15 6.66 27.43 27.49
CA ALA A 15 7.29 26.55 26.51
C ALA A 15 8.79 26.88 26.30
N ALA A 16 9.22 28.12 26.55
CA ALA A 16 10.64 28.49 26.48
C ALA A 16 11.49 27.72 27.49
N LEU A 17 10.89 27.20 28.57
CA LEU A 17 11.59 26.40 29.58
C LEU A 17 12.03 25.03 29.06
N ILE A 18 11.45 24.55 27.95
CA ILE A 18 11.91 23.32 27.27
C ILE A 18 13.37 23.45 26.83
N TYR A 19 13.74 24.63 26.33
CA TYR A 19 15.06 24.93 25.78
C TYR A 19 16.01 25.56 26.80
N SER A 20 15.60 25.69 28.05
CA SER A 20 16.36 26.40 29.08
C SER A 20 17.58 25.60 29.53
N ASP A 21 18.74 26.24 29.47
CA ASP A 21 20.00 25.71 30.01
C ASP A 21 20.20 26.07 31.50
N ALA A 22 19.18 26.62 32.16
CA ALA A 22 19.26 26.98 33.58
C ALA A 22 19.66 25.76 34.44
N LYS A 23 20.56 25.99 35.39
CA LYS A 23 21.13 24.96 36.27
C LYS A 23 20.50 24.99 37.65
N MET A 24 20.55 23.87 38.36
CA MET A 24 20.07 23.79 39.74
C MET A 24 20.95 24.64 40.69
N GLY A 25 20.43 24.95 41.87
CA GLY A 25 21.20 25.56 42.95
C GLY A 25 22.24 24.60 43.54
N ALA A 26 23.07 25.11 44.46
CA ALA A 26 24.04 24.29 45.19
C ALA A 26 23.37 23.11 45.92
N PRO A 27 23.94 21.89 45.89
CA PRO A 27 25.24 21.49 45.32
C PRO A 27 25.19 20.89 43.90
N TYR A 28 24.10 21.09 43.14
CA TYR A 28 23.84 20.41 41.85
C TYR A 28 23.98 21.34 40.64
N GLN A 29 24.89 22.33 40.71
CA GLN A 29 25.02 23.37 39.68
C GLN A 29 25.48 22.83 38.31
N ASP A 30 25.91 21.57 38.25
CA ASP A 30 26.23 20.85 37.01
C ASP A 30 24.98 20.34 36.27
N ARG A 31 23.84 20.22 36.95
CA ARG A 31 22.59 19.66 36.42
C ARG A 31 21.63 20.73 35.94
N HIS A 32 20.98 20.50 34.82
CA HIS A 32 19.90 21.32 34.32
C HIS A 32 18.69 21.25 35.25
N PHE A 33 17.97 22.36 35.34
CA PHE A 33 16.82 22.52 36.21
C PHE A 33 15.50 22.24 35.49
N HIS A 34 15.35 22.57 34.21
CA HIS A 34 14.12 22.32 33.44
C HIS A 34 14.24 21.04 32.59
N PHE A 35 13.54 21.00 31.47
CA PHE A 35 13.39 19.83 30.61
C PHE A 35 14.74 19.25 30.16
N ARG A 36 15.75 20.07 29.89
CA ARG A 36 17.09 19.58 29.52
C ARG A 36 17.82 18.76 30.59
N ALA A 37 17.24 18.60 31.78
CA ALA A 37 17.70 17.60 32.76
C ALA A 37 17.77 16.18 32.15
N TYR A 38 16.94 15.87 31.14
CA TYR A 38 17.08 14.61 30.41
C TYR A 38 18.48 14.44 29.79
N GLN A 39 19.13 15.51 29.33
CA GLN A 39 20.46 15.44 28.73
C GLN A 39 21.52 15.01 29.76
N ASP A 40 21.39 15.45 31.00
CA ASP A 40 22.30 15.03 32.08
C ASP A 40 22.14 13.53 32.37
N PHE A 41 20.89 13.04 32.38
CA PHE A 41 20.63 11.61 32.50
C PHE A 41 21.19 10.83 31.31
N MET A 42 21.01 11.32 30.08
CA MET A 42 21.54 10.69 28.88
C MET A 42 23.08 10.62 28.89
N HIS A 43 23.75 11.68 29.34
CA HIS A 43 25.21 11.70 29.49
C HIS A 43 25.71 10.78 30.61
N ALA A 44 24.89 10.57 31.64
CA ALA A 44 25.20 9.66 32.74
C ALA A 44 25.02 8.17 32.39
N ILE A 45 24.38 7.83 31.26
CA ILE A 45 24.21 6.43 30.83
C ILE A 45 25.59 5.78 30.61
N PRO A 46 25.91 4.68 31.33
CA PRO A 46 27.17 3.96 31.16
C PRO A 46 27.34 3.49 29.72
N ALA A 47 28.58 3.48 29.20
CA ALA A 47 28.88 3.12 27.82
C ALA A 47 28.28 1.75 27.40
N GLU A 48 28.27 0.78 28.32
CA GLU A 48 27.72 -0.57 28.12
C GLU A 48 26.19 -0.58 27.93
N GLN A 49 25.50 0.44 28.42
CA GLN A 49 24.04 0.56 28.33
C GLN A 49 23.59 1.49 27.20
N ARG A 50 24.51 2.09 26.44
CA ARG A 50 24.14 2.98 25.31
C ARG A 50 23.49 2.26 24.13
N GLY A 51 23.48 0.92 24.15
CA GLY A 51 22.81 0.08 23.16
C GLY A 51 21.31 -0.16 23.42
N VAL A 52 20.80 0.13 24.63
CA VAL A 52 19.40 -0.15 24.97
C VAL A 52 18.50 1.06 24.68
N SER A 53 17.19 0.85 24.53
CA SER A 53 16.24 1.94 24.28
C SER A 53 16.06 2.84 25.50
N VAL A 54 15.92 4.15 25.30
CA VAL A 54 15.57 5.11 26.35
C VAL A 54 14.15 5.63 26.16
N TYR A 55 13.39 5.73 27.24
CA TYR A 55 12.01 6.22 27.25
C TYR A 55 11.89 7.32 28.30
N ILE A 56 11.32 8.47 27.95
CA ILE A 56 10.84 9.42 28.94
C ILE A 56 9.41 9.01 29.28
N THR A 57 9.26 8.30 30.38
CA THR A 57 7.99 7.70 30.81
C THR A 57 7.07 8.68 31.52
N GLU A 58 7.58 9.87 31.85
CA GLU A 58 6.84 10.93 32.51
C GLU A 58 7.43 12.29 32.17
N THR A 59 6.59 13.22 31.70
CA THR A 59 6.93 14.63 31.55
C THR A 59 5.73 15.55 31.75
N ASP A 60 5.97 16.68 32.40
CA ASP A 60 4.99 17.75 32.60
C ASP A 60 5.69 19.09 32.90
N GLN A 61 4.88 20.09 33.26
CA GLN A 61 5.29 21.45 33.55
C GLN A 61 5.42 21.77 35.05
N ASP A 62 5.40 20.75 35.93
CA ASP A 62 5.42 20.82 37.40
C ASP A 62 4.40 21.81 38.01
N VAL A 63 3.40 22.19 37.22
CA VAL A 63 2.17 22.88 37.62
C VAL A 63 0.97 22.26 36.87
N PRO A 64 -0.26 22.32 37.42
CA PRO A 64 -1.44 21.78 36.74
C PRO A 64 -1.55 22.28 35.28
N TRP A 65 -1.88 21.40 34.34
CA TRP A 65 -2.07 21.81 32.94
C TRP A 65 -3.13 22.91 32.84
N GLU A 66 -2.83 23.97 32.10
CA GLU A 66 -3.86 24.94 31.74
C GLU A 66 -4.60 24.44 30.48
N ASN A 67 -5.87 24.79 30.33
CA ASN A 67 -6.59 24.50 29.10
C ASN A 67 -6.22 25.53 28.01
N ALA A 68 -4.97 25.49 27.56
CA ALA A 68 -4.41 26.42 26.59
C ALA A 68 -3.43 25.70 25.66
N ASN A 69 -3.39 26.09 24.38
CA ASN A 69 -2.36 25.66 23.44
C ASN A 69 -1.14 26.55 23.62
N SER A 70 -0.34 26.29 24.66
CA SER A 70 0.87 27.06 24.97
C SER A 70 2.04 26.76 24.03
N GLY A 71 1.95 25.69 23.25
CA GLY A 71 3.05 25.18 22.43
C GLY A 71 4.07 24.38 23.22
N TRP A 72 3.82 24.14 24.52
CA TRP A 72 4.71 23.38 25.38
C TRP A 72 4.89 21.95 24.87
N VAL A 73 3.80 21.29 24.44
CA VAL A 73 3.86 19.92 23.95
C VAL A 73 4.67 19.86 22.66
N ARG A 74 4.36 20.72 21.67
CA ARG A 74 5.18 20.82 20.45
C ARG A 74 6.65 21.08 20.74
N ALA A 75 6.96 21.99 21.66
CA ALA A 75 8.34 22.31 22.02
C ALA A 75 9.07 21.08 22.60
N ALA A 76 8.43 20.35 23.51
CA ALA A 76 8.98 19.14 24.12
C ALA A 76 9.27 18.03 23.10
N TYR A 77 8.31 17.74 22.20
CA TYR A 77 8.52 16.76 21.13
C TYR A 77 9.61 17.22 20.15
N GLY A 78 9.64 18.52 19.79
CA GLY A 78 10.65 19.09 18.91
C GLY A 78 12.07 19.05 19.49
N GLU A 79 12.23 19.26 20.80
CA GLU A 79 13.54 19.13 21.49
C GLU A 79 14.05 17.68 21.45
N ILE A 80 13.17 16.70 21.67
CA ILE A 80 13.53 15.28 21.60
C ILE A 80 13.87 14.86 20.17
N ASP A 81 13.14 15.36 19.18
CA ASP A 81 13.47 15.15 17.76
C ASP A 81 14.83 15.76 17.40
N TRP A 82 15.08 17.00 17.84
CA TRP A 82 16.38 17.66 17.68
C TRP A 82 17.49 16.83 18.31
N TRP A 83 17.33 16.35 19.54
CA TRP A 83 18.29 15.47 20.21
C TRP A 83 18.56 14.19 19.40
N ASN A 84 17.50 13.54 18.93
CA ASN A 84 17.59 12.33 18.13
C ASN A 84 18.25 12.55 16.76
N SER A 85 18.19 13.77 16.24
CA SER A 85 18.86 14.16 14.99
C SER A 85 20.37 14.41 15.15
N GLN A 86 20.87 14.59 16.38
CA GLN A 86 22.28 14.89 16.60
C GLN A 86 23.17 13.63 16.43
N PRO A 87 24.31 13.73 15.72
CA PRO A 87 25.23 12.61 15.57
C PRO A 87 25.75 12.10 16.92
N GLY A 88 25.70 10.78 17.12
CA GLY A 88 26.27 10.13 18.31
C GLY A 88 25.37 10.17 19.55
N HIS A 89 24.20 10.80 19.48
CA HIS A 89 23.23 10.77 20.57
C HIS A 89 22.49 9.43 20.59
N GLN A 90 22.32 8.86 21.79
CA GLN A 90 21.46 7.69 22.00
C GLN A 90 19.99 8.13 21.82
N PRO A 91 19.20 7.47 20.94
CA PRO A 91 17.85 7.91 20.67
C PRO A 91 16.90 7.69 21.85
N ILE A 92 16.04 8.68 22.09
CA ILE A 92 14.90 8.61 23.01
C ILE A 92 13.67 8.20 22.18
N ARG A 93 13.02 7.11 22.60
CA ARG A 93 11.98 6.40 21.83
C ARG A 93 10.56 6.86 22.15
N ALA A 94 10.35 7.40 23.35
CA ALA A 94 9.05 7.85 23.79
C ALA A 94 9.19 9.07 24.70
N LEU A 95 8.19 9.94 24.62
CA LEU A 95 7.97 11.06 25.52
C LEU A 95 6.51 11.00 25.96
N CYS A 96 6.26 10.63 27.22
CA CYS A 96 4.92 10.42 27.76
C CYS A 96 4.48 11.60 28.62
N LEU A 97 3.41 12.30 28.21
CA LEU A 97 2.81 13.39 28.98
C LEU A 97 2.13 12.88 30.25
N TYR A 98 2.31 13.59 31.37
CA TYR A 98 1.69 13.29 32.65
C TYR A 98 0.60 14.31 33.01
N ARG A 99 -0.70 13.97 33.10
CA ARG A 99 -1.31 12.66 32.87
C ARG A 99 -2.69 12.78 32.20
N TRP A 100 -3.07 11.75 31.44
CA TRP A 100 -4.32 11.79 30.67
C TRP A 100 -5.61 11.80 31.51
N PRO A 101 -5.92 10.77 32.31
CA PRO A 101 -7.25 10.61 32.90
C PRO A 101 -7.52 11.63 34.03
N ASN A 102 -8.78 11.99 34.21
CA ASN A 102 -9.23 12.89 35.29
C ASN A 102 -9.21 12.23 36.67
N ILE A 103 -8.00 12.08 37.22
CA ILE A 103 -7.73 11.42 38.51
C ILE A 103 -7.11 12.40 39.52
N ASP A 104 -6.40 13.43 39.04
CA ASP A 104 -5.75 14.42 39.89
C ASP A 104 -5.57 15.77 39.17
N ARG A 105 -4.87 16.69 39.83
CA ARG A 105 -4.59 18.04 39.32
C ARG A 105 -3.81 18.08 38.00
N TRP A 106 -3.20 16.98 37.59
CA TRP A 106 -2.39 16.84 36.37
C TRP A 106 -3.21 16.32 35.18
N VAL A 107 -4.53 16.29 35.27
CA VAL A 107 -5.44 15.88 34.20
C VAL A 107 -5.21 16.65 32.89
N ILE A 108 -5.17 15.93 31.78
CA ILE A 108 -5.20 16.48 30.40
C ILE A 108 -6.58 16.30 29.77
N GLU A 109 -7.29 15.21 30.08
CA GLU A 109 -8.64 14.94 29.59
C GLU A 109 -9.58 16.15 29.79
N GLY A 110 -10.18 16.62 28.69
CA GLY A 110 -11.06 17.78 28.69
C GLY A 110 -10.34 19.13 28.53
N LYS A 111 -9.01 19.14 28.34
CA LYS A 111 -8.21 20.33 28.04
C LYS A 111 -7.93 20.43 26.54
N ALA A 112 -8.94 20.89 25.79
CA ALA A 112 -8.89 21.05 24.35
C ALA A 112 -7.64 21.79 23.82
N GLY A 113 -7.11 22.76 24.56
CA GLY A 113 -5.88 23.47 24.19
C GLY A 113 -4.64 22.55 24.14
N ILE A 114 -4.50 21.64 25.11
CA ILE A 114 -3.41 20.67 25.17
C ILE A 114 -3.61 19.56 24.15
N GLU A 115 -4.85 19.11 23.96
CA GLU A 115 -5.20 18.11 22.93
C GLU A 115 -4.86 18.62 21.52
N GLU A 116 -5.11 19.90 21.24
CA GLU A 116 -4.74 20.53 19.97
C GLU A 116 -3.22 20.71 19.85
N ASP A 117 -2.52 21.09 20.92
CA ASP A 117 -1.06 21.18 20.93
C ASP A 117 -0.41 19.82 20.60
N LEU A 118 -0.90 18.74 21.21
CA LEU A 118 -0.49 17.37 20.91
C LEU A 118 -0.82 16.98 19.46
N ARG A 119 -2.02 17.30 18.96
CA ARG A 119 -2.42 17.00 17.57
C ARG A 119 -1.46 17.67 16.57
N GLN A 120 -1.09 18.92 16.80
CA GLN A 120 -0.13 19.64 15.96
C GLN A 120 1.27 19.04 16.06
N ALA A 121 1.71 18.63 17.25
CA ALA A 121 2.98 17.92 17.39
C ALA A 121 3.00 16.64 16.53
N LEU A 122 1.94 15.84 16.56
CA LEU A 122 1.84 14.57 15.81
C LEU A 122 1.74 14.74 14.28
N GLN A 123 1.52 15.95 13.76
CA GLN A 123 1.63 16.23 12.32
C GLN A 123 3.09 16.17 11.83
N HIS A 124 4.05 16.39 12.73
CA HIS A 124 5.45 16.18 12.45
C HIS A 124 5.77 14.69 12.56
N GLN A 125 6.25 14.09 11.47
CA GLN A 125 6.63 12.67 11.41
C GLN A 125 7.96 12.43 12.13
N TYR A 126 7.99 12.56 13.46
CA TYR A 126 9.18 12.34 14.27
C TYR A 126 9.71 10.91 14.10
N ALA A 127 10.99 10.76 13.77
CA ALA A 127 11.61 9.47 13.49
C ALA A 127 12.87 9.27 14.33
N ALA A 128 12.81 8.37 15.32
CA ALA A 128 14.00 8.01 16.09
C ALA A 128 14.93 7.09 15.26
N PRO A 129 16.23 7.40 15.11
CA PRO A 129 17.18 6.54 14.39
C PRO A 129 17.17 5.11 14.94
N ALA A 130 17.40 4.10 14.09
CA ALA A 130 17.48 2.70 14.53
C ALA A 130 18.62 2.49 15.56
N PRO A 131 18.53 1.52 16.49
CA PRO A 131 19.57 1.27 17.49
C PRO A 131 20.94 1.03 16.86
N MET A 132 22.03 1.37 17.55
CA MET A 132 23.40 1.28 17.03
C MET A 132 23.80 -0.14 16.57
N GLU A 133 23.24 -1.18 17.20
CA GLU A 133 23.43 -2.58 16.83
C GLU A 133 22.69 -2.95 15.54
N VAL A 134 21.53 -2.33 15.30
CA VAL A 134 20.81 -2.38 14.03
C VAL A 134 21.59 -1.61 12.96
N GLN A 135 22.20 -0.47 13.29
CA GLN A 135 23.06 0.27 12.36
C GLN A 135 24.33 -0.51 11.96
N ARG A 136 24.95 -1.25 12.89
CA ARG A 136 26.07 -2.17 12.58
C ARG A 136 25.64 -3.31 11.67
N ARG A 137 24.52 -3.98 11.98
CA ARG A 137 23.94 -5.02 11.10
C ARG A 137 23.52 -4.46 9.74
N GLN A 138 22.95 -3.26 9.71
CA GLN A 138 22.61 -2.54 8.48
C GLN A 138 23.86 -2.20 7.67
N ALA A 139 24.95 -1.76 8.30
CA ALA A 139 26.22 -1.50 7.61
C ALA A 139 26.84 -2.79 7.05
N GLU A 140 26.74 -3.92 7.76
CA GLU A 140 27.16 -5.24 7.27
C GLU A 140 26.31 -5.73 6.09
N ILE A 141 25.00 -5.49 6.13
CA ILE A 141 24.06 -5.81 5.04
C ILE A 141 24.28 -4.87 3.83
N LEU A 142 24.45 -3.56 4.05
CA LEU A 142 24.75 -2.58 3.01
C LEU A 142 26.12 -2.81 2.36
N ALA A 143 27.11 -3.27 3.12
CA ALA A 143 28.41 -3.68 2.58
C ALA A 143 28.29 -4.91 1.66
N ARG A 144 27.35 -5.83 1.95
CA ARG A 144 27.02 -6.98 1.08
C ARG A 144 26.21 -6.58 -0.16
N LEU A 145 25.43 -5.50 -0.08
CA LEU A 145 24.60 -4.99 -1.18
C LEU A 145 25.39 -4.15 -2.21
N LYS A 146 26.61 -3.69 -1.92
CA LYS A 146 27.46 -2.93 -2.86
C LYS A 146 27.86 -3.68 -4.14
N GLY A 147 27.52 -4.96 -4.27
CA GLY A 147 27.73 -5.77 -5.48
C GLY A 147 26.61 -5.72 -6.53
N VAL A 148 25.49 -5.04 -6.29
CA VAL A 148 24.35 -5.00 -7.23
C VAL A 148 24.04 -3.55 -7.60
N GLN A 149 24.32 -3.18 -8.84
CA GLN A 149 24.00 -1.88 -9.41
C GLN A 149 22.52 -1.85 -9.86
N PRO A 150 21.70 -0.87 -9.41
CA PRO A 150 20.38 -0.63 -9.99
C PRO A 150 20.52 0.01 -11.38
N LYS A 151 19.83 -0.53 -12.39
CA LYS A 151 19.72 0.09 -13.72
C LYS A 151 18.72 1.25 -13.73
N GLU A 152 19.04 2.23 -14.57
CA GLU A 152 18.46 3.57 -14.71
C GLU A 152 16.93 3.62 -14.89
N GLN A 153 16.34 4.68 -14.33
CA GLN A 153 14.96 5.12 -14.51
C GLN A 153 14.77 5.79 -15.87
N VAL A 154 13.74 5.39 -16.62
CA VAL A 154 13.26 6.10 -17.82
C VAL A 154 11.86 6.67 -17.54
N GLY A 155 11.67 7.94 -17.91
CA GLY A 155 10.47 8.73 -17.62
C GLY A 155 9.21 8.34 -18.42
N PRO A 156 8.05 8.94 -18.10
CA PRO A 156 6.76 8.47 -18.59
C PRO A 156 6.50 8.92 -20.04
N ALA A 157 6.03 7.99 -20.86
CA ALA A 157 5.39 8.27 -22.15
C ALA A 157 3.86 8.19 -21.98
N VAL A 158 3.17 9.22 -22.42
CA VAL A 158 1.70 9.31 -22.51
C VAL A 158 1.33 9.05 -23.96
N LEU A 159 0.41 8.12 -24.24
CA LEU A 159 -0.21 7.96 -25.56
C LEU A 159 -1.63 7.37 -25.45
N ASP A 160 -2.34 7.49 -26.56
CA ASP A 160 -3.73 7.93 -26.75
C ASP A 160 -4.78 6.82 -26.90
N ARG A 161 -6.06 7.23 -26.89
CA ARG A 161 -7.28 6.43 -26.73
C ARG A 161 -7.71 5.75 -28.04
N HIS A 162 -7.78 4.41 -28.06
CA HIS A 162 -8.34 3.61 -29.17
C HIS A 162 -9.66 2.90 -28.81
N ALA A 163 -10.34 2.38 -29.84
CA ALA A 163 -11.78 2.13 -29.91
C ALA A 163 -12.34 1.17 -28.83
N THR A 164 -13.46 1.58 -28.23
CA THR A 164 -14.13 0.88 -27.12
C THR A 164 -14.75 -0.46 -27.56
N PRO A 165 -14.39 -1.61 -26.94
CA PRO A 165 -15.02 -2.91 -27.20
C PRO A 165 -16.54 -2.86 -26.96
N ARG A 166 -17.32 -3.77 -27.56
CA ARG A 166 -18.81 -3.76 -27.44
C ARG A 166 -19.39 -5.04 -26.86
N ALA A 167 -20.52 -4.90 -26.15
CA ALA A 167 -21.33 -6.00 -25.62
C ALA A 167 -22.81 -5.79 -25.94
N ARG A 168 -23.60 -6.88 -25.88
CA ARG A 168 -25.06 -6.85 -26.09
C ARG A 168 -25.81 -7.20 -24.82
N VAL A 169 -26.84 -6.42 -24.51
CA VAL A 169 -27.73 -6.64 -23.36
C VAL A 169 -28.71 -7.78 -23.67
N LEU A 170 -28.74 -8.83 -22.84
CA LEU A 170 -29.58 -10.02 -23.03
C LEU A 170 -30.94 -9.93 -22.34
N LEU A 171 -31.06 -9.11 -21.30
CA LEU A 171 -32.29 -8.90 -20.54
C LEU A 171 -32.35 -7.43 -20.07
N PRO A 172 -33.54 -6.86 -19.77
CA PRO A 172 -33.63 -5.51 -19.24
C PRO A 172 -32.69 -5.30 -18.04
N LEU A 173 -31.78 -4.34 -18.15
CA LEU A 173 -30.61 -4.22 -17.28
C LEU A 173 -30.46 -2.80 -16.74
N ASN A 174 -30.40 -2.66 -15.43
CA ASN A 174 -30.19 -1.36 -14.81
C ASN A 174 -28.75 -0.88 -15.07
N LEU A 175 -28.62 0.21 -15.82
CA LEU A 175 -27.42 1.04 -15.86
C LEU A 175 -27.33 1.84 -14.57
N ARG A 176 -26.30 1.61 -13.76
CA ARG A 176 -26.13 2.22 -12.44
C ARG A 176 -25.06 3.29 -12.42
N ARG A 177 -25.15 4.24 -11.47
CA ARG A 177 -24.11 5.25 -11.23
C ARG A 177 -22.85 4.64 -10.63
N SER A 178 -23.01 3.56 -9.85
CA SER A 178 -21.92 2.85 -9.18
C SER A 178 -22.14 1.34 -9.23
N PRO A 179 -21.08 0.51 -9.23
CA PRO A 179 -21.24 -0.93 -9.21
C PRO A 179 -21.81 -1.43 -7.88
N GLY A 180 -22.47 -2.59 -7.91
CA GLY A 180 -23.08 -3.28 -6.77
C GLY A 180 -24.60 -3.13 -6.67
N TYR A 181 -25.26 -4.11 -6.04
CA TYR A 181 -26.73 -4.13 -5.90
C TYR A 181 -27.28 -4.10 -4.45
N ARG A 182 -26.48 -4.40 -3.41
CA ARG A 182 -26.93 -4.39 -2.01
C ARG A 182 -26.92 -2.96 -1.45
N GLY A 183 -27.98 -2.58 -0.71
CA GLY A 183 -28.07 -1.31 0.01
C GLY A 183 -28.06 -0.04 -0.85
N LYS A 184 -28.37 -0.14 -2.15
CA LYS A 184 -28.38 0.99 -3.08
C LYS A 184 -29.74 1.70 -3.10
N GLU A 185 -29.71 3.02 -3.07
CA GLU A 185 -30.88 3.88 -3.27
C GLU A 185 -31.44 3.76 -4.69
N ALA A 186 -32.74 4.03 -4.87
CA ALA A 186 -33.38 3.99 -6.19
C ALA A 186 -32.73 4.96 -7.20
N SER A 187 -32.17 6.08 -6.72
CA SER A 187 -31.46 7.08 -7.52
C SER A 187 -30.12 6.62 -8.11
N ASP A 188 -29.62 5.46 -7.69
CA ASP A 188 -28.42 4.84 -8.26
C ASP A 188 -28.69 4.26 -9.65
N VAL A 189 -29.94 3.95 -10.00
CA VAL A 189 -30.31 3.53 -11.37
C VAL A 189 -30.41 4.76 -12.26
N VAL A 190 -29.51 4.86 -13.24
CA VAL A 190 -29.47 5.94 -14.24
C VAL A 190 -30.51 5.68 -15.32
N GLN A 191 -30.57 4.44 -15.83
CA GLN A 191 -31.46 4.02 -16.90
C GLN A 191 -31.68 2.51 -16.84
N VAL A 192 -32.80 2.02 -17.37
CA VAL A 192 -32.97 0.59 -17.70
C VAL A 192 -32.67 0.40 -19.18
N LEU A 193 -31.62 -0.35 -19.49
CA LEU A 193 -31.25 -0.72 -20.86
C LEU A 193 -32.18 -1.80 -21.38
N ALA A 194 -32.67 -1.62 -22.61
CA ALA A 194 -33.54 -2.60 -23.23
C ALA A 194 -32.75 -3.85 -23.66
N MET A 195 -33.41 -5.00 -23.66
CA MET A 195 -32.88 -6.22 -24.29
C MET A 195 -32.51 -5.94 -25.75
N GLY A 196 -31.36 -6.43 -26.19
CA GLY A 196 -30.80 -6.21 -27.53
C GLY A 196 -29.98 -4.93 -27.68
N SER A 197 -29.93 -4.05 -26.68
CA SER A 197 -29.11 -2.83 -26.74
C SER A 197 -27.62 -3.17 -26.88
N GLU A 198 -26.91 -2.47 -27.76
CA GLU A 198 -25.45 -2.53 -27.84
C GLU A 198 -24.84 -1.43 -26.96
N ILE A 199 -23.83 -1.81 -26.19
CA ILE A 199 -23.14 -0.94 -25.24
C ILE A 199 -21.63 -1.02 -25.48
N GLY A 200 -20.94 0.11 -25.37
CA GLY A 200 -19.47 0.15 -25.39
C GLY A 200 -18.92 -0.13 -24.00
N LEU A 201 -17.99 -1.05 -23.85
CA LEU A 201 -17.31 -1.41 -22.61
C LEU A 201 -16.16 -0.44 -22.34
N THR A 202 -16.32 0.45 -21.38
CA THR A 202 -15.31 1.48 -21.08
C THR A 202 -14.38 1.09 -19.94
N LEU A 203 -14.81 0.21 -19.03
CA LEU A 203 -14.01 -0.30 -17.90
C LEU A 203 -14.60 -1.62 -17.39
N GLY A 204 -13.76 -2.58 -16.99
CA GLY A 204 -14.19 -3.85 -16.38
C GLY A 204 -13.33 -5.03 -16.87
N PRO A 205 -13.56 -6.25 -16.36
CA PRO A 205 -14.58 -6.64 -15.39
C PRO A 205 -14.24 -6.20 -13.95
N LEU A 206 -15.15 -5.49 -13.29
CA LEU A 206 -15.12 -5.12 -11.88
C LEU A 206 -15.85 -6.16 -11.03
N HIS A 207 -15.37 -6.50 -9.84
CA HIS A 207 -16.07 -7.44 -8.97
C HIS A 207 -16.64 -6.74 -7.73
N VAL A 208 -17.98 -6.65 -7.64
CA VAL A 208 -18.68 -5.99 -6.53
C VAL A 208 -19.93 -6.77 -6.13
N HIS A 209 -20.08 -7.05 -4.84
CA HIS A 209 -21.17 -7.85 -4.27
C HIS A 209 -21.33 -9.22 -4.96
N GLU A 210 -20.24 -9.96 -5.12
CA GLU A 210 -20.23 -11.30 -5.75
C GLU A 210 -20.64 -11.32 -7.24
N LEU A 211 -20.80 -10.15 -7.87
CA LEU A 211 -21.12 -10.01 -9.30
C LEU A 211 -19.98 -9.35 -10.06
N THR A 212 -19.87 -9.71 -11.33
CA THR A 212 -19.01 -9.03 -12.30
C THR A 212 -19.77 -7.86 -12.92
N TRP A 213 -19.16 -6.68 -12.91
CA TRP A 213 -19.70 -5.41 -13.37
C TRP A 213 -18.82 -4.82 -14.47
N TRP A 214 -19.44 -4.12 -15.40
CA TRP A 214 -18.77 -3.44 -16.50
C TRP A 214 -19.26 -1.99 -16.52
N GLN A 215 -18.33 -1.04 -16.54
CA GLN A 215 -18.66 0.32 -16.92
C GLN A 215 -18.86 0.34 -18.43
N VAL A 216 -19.94 0.98 -18.85
CA VAL A 216 -20.37 1.01 -20.23
C VAL A 216 -20.81 2.41 -20.60
N SER A 217 -20.59 2.76 -21.87
CA SER A 217 -21.17 3.93 -22.52
C SER A 217 -22.31 3.47 -23.44
N THR A 218 -23.48 4.10 -23.32
CA THR A 218 -24.60 3.89 -24.25
C THR A 218 -24.53 4.87 -25.41
N SER A 219 -24.95 4.45 -26.60
CA SER A 219 -25.18 5.38 -27.71
C SER A 219 -26.61 5.90 -27.61
N SER A 220 -26.84 7.21 -27.70
CA SER A 220 -28.19 7.77 -27.81
C SER A 220 -28.82 7.38 -29.15
N THR A 221 -29.46 6.21 -29.23
CA THR A 221 -30.37 5.92 -30.34
C THR A 221 -31.71 6.59 -30.04
N GLY A 222 -31.93 7.73 -30.70
CA GLY A 222 -33.14 8.53 -30.57
C GLY A 222 -34.42 7.73 -30.81
N SER A 223 -35.45 8.09 -30.03
CA SER A 223 -36.83 7.70 -30.26
C SER A 223 -37.28 8.10 -31.68
N PRO A 224 -38.13 7.32 -32.39
CA PRO A 224 -38.56 7.63 -33.75
C PRO A 224 -39.68 8.67 -33.74
N THR A 225 -39.38 9.92 -33.39
CA THR A 225 -40.27 11.06 -33.70
C THR A 225 -39.42 12.29 -33.94
N GLY A 226 -39.56 12.87 -35.13
CA GLY A 226 -38.66 13.88 -35.67
C GLY A 226 -38.60 15.17 -34.86
N SER A 227 -37.39 15.64 -34.63
CA SER A 227 -37.07 17.01 -34.26
C SER A 227 -35.60 17.26 -34.57
N THR A 228 -35.35 17.99 -35.65
CA THR A 228 -34.03 18.48 -36.05
C THR A 228 -33.64 19.68 -35.21
N THR A 229 -32.62 19.53 -34.36
CA THR A 229 -31.59 20.54 -34.09
C THR A 229 -30.44 19.89 -33.33
N GLU A 230 -29.24 20.33 -33.66
CA GLU A 230 -27.92 19.92 -33.20
C GLU A 230 -27.80 19.91 -31.66
N ASP A 231 -27.74 18.72 -31.10
CA ASP A 231 -27.04 18.38 -29.85
C ASP A 231 -26.85 16.86 -29.86
N ALA A 232 -25.70 16.40 -30.35
CA ALA A 232 -25.29 15.01 -30.21
C ALA A 232 -24.95 14.77 -28.74
N GLY A 233 -25.96 14.49 -27.92
CA GLY A 233 -25.78 14.24 -26.49
C GLY A 233 -24.79 13.11 -26.23
N ASP A 234 -23.77 13.40 -25.42
CA ASP A 234 -22.80 12.42 -24.92
C ASP A 234 -23.53 11.19 -24.37
N GLY A 235 -23.09 10.01 -24.78
CA GLY A 235 -23.63 8.75 -24.31
C GLY A 235 -23.65 8.64 -22.78
N LEU A 236 -24.68 8.00 -22.21
CA LEU A 236 -24.72 7.80 -20.76
C LEU A 236 -23.66 6.77 -20.36
N VAL A 237 -22.80 7.15 -19.41
CA VAL A 237 -21.82 6.25 -18.79
C VAL A 237 -22.37 5.73 -17.47
N GLY A 238 -22.29 4.42 -17.26
CA GLY A 238 -22.70 3.79 -16.01
C GLY A 238 -22.27 2.33 -15.93
N TYR A 239 -22.66 1.63 -14.87
CA TYR A 239 -22.25 0.26 -14.59
C TYR A 239 -23.39 -0.72 -14.79
N VAL A 240 -23.10 -1.85 -15.43
CA VAL A 240 -24.03 -2.95 -15.65
C VAL A 240 -23.42 -4.26 -15.15
N ALA A 241 -24.25 -5.15 -14.60
CA ALA A 241 -23.78 -6.47 -14.19
C ALA A 241 -23.73 -7.43 -15.39
N GLU A 242 -22.70 -8.27 -15.47
CA GLU A 242 -22.59 -9.35 -16.45
C GLU A 242 -23.61 -10.46 -16.20
N ARG A 243 -23.86 -10.75 -14.92
CA ARG A 243 -24.82 -11.75 -14.45
C ARG A 243 -25.68 -11.18 -13.33
N SER A 244 -26.89 -11.70 -13.20
CA SER A 244 -27.77 -11.42 -12.06
C SER A 244 -27.28 -12.16 -10.79
N PRO A 245 -27.74 -11.77 -9.59
CA PRO A 245 -27.49 -12.51 -8.34
C PRO A 245 -27.89 -13.99 -8.39
N THR A 246 -28.85 -14.37 -9.24
CA THR A 246 -29.29 -15.76 -9.44
C THR A 246 -28.53 -16.48 -10.55
N GLY A 247 -27.46 -15.89 -11.09
CA GLY A 247 -26.57 -16.49 -12.09
C GLY A 247 -27.00 -16.33 -13.55
N VAL A 248 -28.15 -15.72 -13.83
CA VAL A 248 -28.63 -15.46 -15.21
C VAL A 248 -27.67 -14.51 -15.93
N GLN A 249 -27.25 -14.87 -17.15
CA GLN A 249 -26.41 -14.03 -18.01
C GLN A 249 -27.19 -12.80 -18.50
N LEU A 250 -26.61 -11.61 -18.32
CA LEU A 250 -27.21 -10.32 -18.69
C LEU A 250 -26.49 -9.65 -19.87
N LEU A 251 -25.23 -10.02 -20.14
CA LEU A 251 -24.43 -9.51 -21.25
C LEU A 251 -23.88 -10.63 -22.14
N GLU A 252 -23.77 -10.38 -23.44
CA GLU A 252 -23.11 -11.24 -24.42
C GLU A 252 -21.97 -10.49 -25.13
N GLY A 253 -20.95 -11.22 -25.60
CA GLY A 253 -19.83 -10.66 -26.37
C GLY A 253 -18.54 -10.38 -25.58
N LEU A 254 -18.54 -10.58 -24.26
CA LEU A 254 -17.40 -10.26 -23.39
C LEU A 254 -16.11 -11.05 -23.69
N ARG A 255 -16.25 -12.32 -24.12
CA ARG A 255 -15.10 -13.14 -24.55
C ARG A 255 -14.44 -12.63 -25.83
N SER A 256 -15.21 -12.00 -26.71
CA SER A 256 -14.65 -11.33 -27.89
C SER A 256 -13.86 -10.10 -27.48
N ALA A 257 -14.37 -9.29 -26.54
CA ALA A 257 -13.67 -8.10 -26.04
C ALA A 257 -12.30 -8.42 -25.39
N GLN A 258 -12.20 -9.46 -24.55
CA GLN A 258 -10.90 -9.91 -24.01
C GLN A 258 -9.96 -10.45 -25.09
N ARG A 259 -10.51 -11.07 -26.14
CA ARG A 259 -9.71 -11.52 -27.29
C ARG A 259 -9.18 -10.33 -28.08
N ASP A 260 -9.99 -9.31 -28.28
CA ASP A 260 -9.63 -8.09 -29.00
C ASP A 260 -8.51 -7.33 -28.27
N LEU A 261 -8.56 -7.28 -26.93
CA LEU A 261 -7.49 -6.70 -26.10
C LEU A 261 -6.12 -7.38 -26.32
N LEU A 262 -6.08 -8.72 -26.34
CA LEU A 262 -4.82 -9.45 -26.50
C LEU A 262 -4.27 -9.32 -27.92
N VAL A 263 -5.15 -9.23 -28.93
CA VAL A 263 -4.75 -8.94 -30.31
C VAL A 263 -4.14 -7.54 -30.41
N GLU A 264 -4.79 -6.54 -29.80
CA GLU A 264 -4.31 -5.16 -29.75
C GLU A 264 -2.93 -5.08 -29.11
N LEU A 265 -2.79 -5.60 -27.89
CA LEU A 265 -1.53 -5.56 -27.14
C LEU A 265 -0.42 -6.36 -27.82
N ALA A 266 -0.73 -7.50 -28.43
CA ALA A 266 0.23 -8.28 -29.21
C ALA A 266 0.78 -7.46 -30.39
N ALA A 267 -0.12 -6.81 -31.15
CA ALA A 267 0.26 -5.98 -32.29
C ALA A 267 1.06 -4.74 -31.87
N GLU A 268 0.61 -4.02 -30.84
CA GLU A 268 1.27 -2.82 -30.30
C GLU A 268 2.70 -3.12 -29.86
N HIS A 269 2.90 -4.23 -29.17
CA HIS A 269 4.18 -4.61 -28.57
C HIS A 269 5.04 -5.51 -29.46
N GLY A 270 4.54 -5.89 -30.64
CA GLY A 270 5.25 -6.77 -31.58
C GLY A 270 5.47 -8.19 -31.05
N ILE A 271 4.60 -8.66 -30.15
CA ILE A 271 4.64 -10.00 -29.59
C ILE A 271 3.67 -10.88 -30.39
N ASP A 272 4.06 -12.13 -30.67
CA ASP A 272 3.15 -13.10 -31.29
C ASP A 272 1.87 -13.29 -30.44
N GLU A 273 0.69 -13.13 -31.04
CA GLU A 273 -0.60 -13.20 -30.32
C GLU A 273 -0.74 -14.52 -29.56
N GLY A 274 -0.43 -15.65 -30.21
CA GLY A 274 -0.48 -16.97 -29.58
C GLY A 274 0.45 -17.06 -28.36
N THR A 275 1.64 -16.48 -28.46
CA THR A 275 2.59 -16.38 -27.35
C THR A 275 2.05 -15.51 -26.22
N LEU A 276 1.53 -14.31 -26.49
CA LEU A 276 0.98 -13.43 -25.45
C LEU A 276 -0.23 -14.09 -24.75
N ARG A 277 -1.11 -14.74 -25.53
CA ARG A 277 -2.25 -15.50 -25.00
C ARG A 277 -1.78 -16.66 -24.11
N ALA A 278 -0.75 -17.39 -24.52
CA ALA A 278 -0.18 -18.47 -23.75
C ALA A 278 0.45 -17.96 -22.44
N VAL A 279 1.20 -16.85 -22.48
CA VAL A 279 1.77 -16.22 -21.27
C VAL A 279 0.64 -15.80 -20.33
N VAL A 280 -0.36 -15.04 -20.80
CA VAL A 280 -1.50 -14.66 -19.95
C VAL A 280 -2.19 -15.89 -19.40
N ALA A 281 -2.42 -16.94 -20.19
CA ALA A 281 -3.07 -18.16 -19.71
C ALA A 281 -2.25 -18.94 -18.65
N VAL A 282 -0.93 -19.04 -18.83
CA VAL A 282 -0.03 -19.73 -17.89
C VAL A 282 0.15 -18.92 -16.61
N GLU A 283 0.41 -17.61 -16.72
CA GLU A 283 0.64 -16.73 -15.57
C GLU A 283 -0.65 -16.48 -14.80
N SER A 284 -1.79 -16.36 -15.49
CA SER A 284 -3.08 -16.14 -14.84
C SER A 284 -3.53 -17.32 -13.98
N GLY A 285 -3.12 -18.57 -14.27
CA GLY A 285 -3.29 -19.78 -13.44
C GLY A 285 -4.69 -20.09 -12.86
N GLY A 286 -5.71 -19.27 -13.09
CA GLY A 286 -6.90 -19.17 -12.25
C GLY A 286 -7.11 -17.78 -11.67
N ALA A 287 -7.63 -16.86 -12.50
CA ALA A 287 -8.31 -15.60 -12.16
C ALA A 287 -7.51 -14.53 -11.40
N GLY A 288 -7.60 -13.27 -11.83
CA GLY A 288 -7.06 -12.13 -11.08
C GLY A 288 -7.75 -11.84 -9.75
N PHE A 289 -8.87 -12.52 -9.51
CA PHE A 289 -9.76 -12.34 -8.37
C PHE A 289 -10.19 -13.68 -7.80
N ARG A 290 -10.37 -13.74 -6.47
CA ARG A 290 -11.06 -14.84 -5.77
C ARG A 290 -12.20 -14.25 -4.95
N ASN A 291 -13.41 -14.77 -5.15
CA ASN A 291 -14.63 -14.28 -4.49
C ASN A 291 -14.84 -12.75 -4.64
N GLY A 292 -14.43 -12.21 -5.79
CA GLY A 292 -14.52 -10.78 -6.10
C GLY A 292 -13.48 -9.88 -5.42
N ARG A 293 -12.50 -10.45 -4.72
CA ARG A 293 -11.36 -9.72 -4.16
C ARG A 293 -10.12 -9.99 -5.00
N LEU A 294 -9.31 -8.95 -5.24
CA LEU A 294 -8.06 -9.06 -5.98
C LEU A 294 -7.14 -10.10 -5.32
N LEU A 295 -6.49 -10.95 -6.11
CA LEU A 295 -5.51 -11.89 -5.59
C LEU A 295 -4.29 -11.14 -5.05
N VAL A 296 -3.85 -11.52 -3.85
CA VAL A 296 -2.67 -10.98 -3.19
C VAL A 296 -1.78 -12.11 -2.71
N ARG A 297 -0.48 -11.89 -2.80
CA ARG A 297 0.52 -12.68 -2.07
C ARG A 297 1.46 -11.72 -1.36
N PHE A 298 1.34 -11.66 -0.04
CA PHE A 298 2.10 -10.77 0.81
C PHE A 298 3.44 -11.42 1.18
N GLU A 299 4.53 -10.70 0.97
CA GLU A 299 5.88 -11.17 1.26
C GLU A 299 6.38 -10.46 2.53
N ALA A 300 6.12 -11.06 3.69
CA ALA A 300 6.54 -10.54 5.00
C ALA A 300 8.03 -10.21 5.05
N HIS A 301 8.89 -11.01 4.41
CA HIS A 301 10.31 -10.72 4.33
C HIS A 301 10.64 -9.42 3.56
N VAL A 302 9.92 -9.14 2.47
CA VAL A 302 10.03 -7.88 1.71
C VAL A 302 9.52 -6.72 2.55
N PHE A 303 8.41 -6.92 3.28
CA PHE A 303 7.87 -5.91 4.19
C PHE A 303 8.86 -5.56 5.31
N LEU A 304 9.45 -6.55 5.97
CA LEU A 304 10.45 -6.33 7.01
C LEU A 304 11.70 -5.63 6.45
N GLN A 305 12.08 -5.92 5.20
CA GLN A 305 13.18 -5.22 4.52
C GLN A 305 12.85 -3.75 4.20
N ARG A 306 11.62 -3.44 3.76
CA ARG A 306 11.20 -2.09 3.36
C ARG A 306 10.78 -1.20 4.52
N CYS A 307 9.97 -1.74 5.42
CA CYS A 307 9.44 -1.04 6.59
C CYS A 307 10.48 -0.99 7.73
N GLY A 308 11.46 -1.90 7.72
CA GLY A 308 12.38 -2.11 8.83
C GLY A 308 11.78 -3.00 9.92
N LEU A 309 12.65 -3.62 10.71
CA LEU A 309 12.30 -4.63 11.72
C LEU A 309 11.58 -4.10 12.99
N GLY A 310 11.31 -2.79 13.11
CA GLY A 310 10.83 -2.14 14.34
C GLY A 310 9.53 -2.73 14.92
N GLN A 311 8.42 -1.99 14.90
CA GLN A 311 7.14 -2.57 15.30
C GLN A 311 6.70 -3.72 14.37
N ALA A 312 7.20 -3.76 13.13
CA ALA A 312 6.89 -4.84 12.18
C ALA A 312 7.34 -6.23 12.68
N GLY A 313 8.44 -6.33 13.43
CA GLY A 313 8.88 -7.60 14.02
C GLY A 313 7.91 -8.16 15.06
N ASP A 314 7.09 -7.31 15.67
CA ASP A 314 6.03 -7.74 16.58
C ASP A 314 4.83 -8.34 15.86
N TYR A 315 4.71 -8.19 14.54
CA TYR A 315 3.54 -8.69 13.79
C TYR A 315 3.90 -9.70 12.72
N PHE A 316 5.15 -9.74 12.27
CA PHE A 316 5.61 -10.61 11.19
C PHE A 316 6.86 -11.38 11.59
N ALA A 317 6.86 -12.67 11.27
CA ALA A 317 8.00 -13.56 11.47
C ALA A 317 8.33 -14.30 10.18
N VAL A 318 9.61 -14.61 10.00
CA VAL A 318 10.14 -15.32 8.84
C VAL A 318 11.14 -16.38 9.28
N GLY A 319 11.28 -17.44 8.49
CA GLY A 319 12.21 -18.53 8.74
C GLY A 319 13.64 -18.24 8.28
N GLU A 320 14.46 -19.28 8.28
CA GLU A 320 15.81 -19.26 7.74
C GLU A 320 15.91 -20.32 6.63
N PRO A 321 16.01 -19.92 5.34
CA PRO A 321 16.16 -18.54 4.84
C PRO A 321 14.87 -17.71 4.92
N MET A 322 15.01 -16.38 4.94
CA MET A 322 13.93 -15.41 5.21
C MET A 322 12.70 -15.46 4.29
N TRP A 323 12.74 -16.08 3.12
CA TRP A 323 11.55 -16.30 2.29
C TRP A 323 10.72 -17.53 2.70
N THR A 324 11.13 -18.26 3.75
CA THR A 324 10.44 -19.44 4.26
C THR A 324 9.66 -19.13 5.53
N GLN A 325 8.70 -19.99 5.89
CA GLN A 325 7.93 -19.90 7.15
C GLN A 325 7.41 -18.48 7.46
N GLN A 326 6.88 -17.80 6.45
CA GLN A 326 6.32 -16.45 6.63
C GLN A 326 5.03 -16.55 7.45
N MET A 327 5.02 -15.83 8.56
CA MET A 327 3.94 -15.87 9.56
C MET A 327 3.56 -14.45 9.96
N TYR A 328 2.31 -14.31 10.40
CA TYR A 328 1.79 -13.05 10.93
C TYR A 328 0.96 -13.27 12.18
N ARG A 329 0.66 -12.19 12.89
CA ARG A 329 -0.38 -12.12 13.93
C ARG A 329 -1.06 -10.76 13.88
N THR A 330 -2.29 -10.67 14.38
CA THR A 330 -3.05 -9.39 14.33
C THR A 330 -2.84 -8.53 15.56
N ARG A 331 -2.41 -9.14 16.66
CA ARG A 331 -2.09 -8.47 17.93
C ARG A 331 -0.76 -9.03 18.49
N PRO A 332 0.03 -8.23 19.22
CA PRO A 332 1.32 -8.67 19.76
C PRO A 332 1.25 -9.80 20.81
N ASP A 333 0.07 -10.08 21.36
CA ASP A 333 -0.19 -11.14 22.34
C ASP A 333 -0.71 -12.44 21.70
N GLU A 334 -1.01 -12.43 20.41
CA GLU A 334 -1.45 -13.63 19.68
C GLU A 334 -0.27 -14.51 19.24
N GLU A 335 -0.56 -15.79 19.00
CA GLU A 335 0.38 -16.70 18.33
C GLU A 335 0.53 -16.33 16.85
N PHE A 336 1.76 -16.48 16.36
CA PHE A 336 2.07 -16.40 14.94
C PHE A 336 1.40 -17.55 14.19
N ARG A 337 0.86 -17.24 13.01
CA ARG A 337 0.23 -18.23 12.14
C ARG A 337 0.73 -18.09 10.71
N PRO A 338 0.86 -19.21 9.96
CA PRO A 338 1.13 -19.15 8.53
C PRO A 338 -0.08 -18.55 7.81
N TYR A 339 0.15 -17.90 6.67
CA TYR A 339 -0.91 -17.26 5.88
C TYR A 339 -0.88 -17.63 4.40
N HIS A 340 0.26 -18.13 3.88
CA HIS A 340 0.36 -18.50 2.48
C HIS A 340 -0.58 -19.63 2.09
N GLY A 341 -1.23 -19.47 0.93
CA GLY A 341 -2.20 -20.42 0.38
C GLY A 341 -3.66 -20.09 0.71
N ASP A 342 -3.90 -19.12 1.60
CA ASP A 342 -5.22 -18.65 1.98
C ASP A 342 -5.35 -17.14 1.69
N GLN A 343 -6.24 -16.77 0.78
CA GLN A 343 -6.37 -15.38 0.35
C GLN A 343 -6.89 -14.46 1.46
N ASP A 344 -7.74 -14.93 2.36
CA ASP A 344 -8.24 -14.07 3.44
C ASP A 344 -7.09 -13.76 4.41
N HIS A 345 -6.25 -14.76 4.71
CA HIS A 345 -5.07 -14.58 5.55
C HIS A 345 -3.97 -13.73 4.87
N GLU A 346 -3.74 -13.87 3.56
CA GLU A 346 -2.85 -12.99 2.78
C GLU A 346 -3.27 -11.51 2.91
N TRP A 347 -4.58 -11.26 2.80
CA TRP A 347 -5.15 -9.93 2.95
C TRP A 347 -5.10 -9.41 4.39
N TYR A 348 -5.33 -10.26 5.39
CA TYR A 348 -5.17 -9.85 6.79
C TYR A 348 -3.73 -9.49 7.12
N ALA A 349 -2.75 -10.23 6.59
CA ALA A 349 -1.34 -9.92 6.75
C ALA A 349 -1.02 -8.55 6.13
N LEU A 350 -1.49 -8.29 4.90
CA LEU A 350 -1.35 -7.00 4.23
C LEU A 350 -2.03 -5.86 5.01
N GLU A 351 -3.22 -6.09 5.56
CA GLU A 351 -3.95 -5.08 6.34
C GLU A 351 -3.18 -4.70 7.61
N VAL A 352 -2.66 -5.68 8.36
CA VAL A 352 -1.80 -5.45 9.52
C VAL A 352 -0.57 -4.64 9.13
N ALA A 353 0.11 -5.02 8.04
CA ALA A 353 1.28 -4.30 7.54
C ALA A 353 0.93 -2.85 7.17
N SER A 354 -0.23 -2.63 6.54
CA SER A 354 -0.65 -1.30 6.07
C SER A 354 -0.89 -0.30 7.20
N ARG A 355 -1.26 -0.79 8.39
CA ARG A 355 -1.43 0.03 9.61
C ARG A 355 -0.08 0.50 10.18
N LEU A 356 0.98 -0.26 9.93
CA LEU A 356 2.34 0.08 10.36
C LEU A 356 3.03 1.01 9.35
N ASN A 357 2.96 0.65 8.07
CA ASN A 357 3.48 1.45 6.98
C ASN A 357 2.73 1.11 5.69
N CYS A 358 1.76 1.96 5.34
CA CYS A 358 0.87 1.74 4.19
C CYS A 358 1.64 1.54 2.88
N GLN A 359 2.56 2.46 2.54
CA GLN A 359 3.31 2.38 1.30
C GLN A 359 4.18 1.11 1.25
N ALA A 360 4.96 0.83 2.30
CA ALA A 360 5.81 -0.36 2.34
C ALA A 360 4.99 -1.66 2.30
N ALA A 361 3.80 -1.69 2.92
CA ALA A 361 2.92 -2.85 2.89
C ALA A 361 2.46 -3.15 1.47
N TYR A 362 1.97 -2.13 0.75
CA TYR A 362 1.54 -2.30 -0.64
C TYR A 362 2.71 -2.56 -1.60
N GLU A 363 3.91 -2.11 -1.28
CA GLU A 363 5.11 -2.46 -2.05
C GLU A 363 5.55 -3.92 -1.86
N SER A 364 5.15 -4.56 -0.76
CA SER A 364 5.62 -5.87 -0.32
C SER A 364 4.69 -7.03 -0.63
N ALA A 365 3.69 -6.83 -1.49
CA ALA A 365 2.87 -7.91 -2.00
C ALA A 365 2.90 -7.95 -3.52
N SER A 366 2.64 -9.13 -4.10
CA SER A 366 2.28 -9.26 -5.51
C SER A 366 0.77 -9.27 -5.69
N TYR A 367 0.31 -8.73 -6.82
CA TYR A 367 -1.10 -8.45 -7.06
C TYR A 367 -1.62 -9.07 -8.36
N GLY A 368 -2.86 -9.53 -8.31
CA GLY A 368 -3.66 -9.96 -9.45
C GLY A 368 -3.12 -11.21 -10.16
N ALA A 369 -3.69 -11.46 -11.34
CA ALA A 369 -3.30 -12.52 -12.24
C ALA A 369 -1.79 -12.49 -12.60
N PRO A 370 -1.16 -11.33 -12.88
CA PRO A 370 0.23 -11.32 -13.32
C PRO A 370 1.23 -11.44 -12.16
N GLN A 371 0.76 -11.44 -10.89
CA GLN A 371 1.60 -11.48 -9.69
C GLN A 371 2.71 -10.42 -9.70
N ILE A 372 2.42 -9.21 -10.18
CA ILE A 372 3.38 -8.10 -10.18
C ILE A 372 3.57 -7.60 -8.76
N MET A 373 4.83 -7.54 -8.31
CA MET A 373 5.19 -6.95 -7.01
C MET A 373 4.88 -5.45 -6.97
N GLY A 374 4.20 -5.00 -5.92
CA GLY A 374 3.76 -3.62 -5.78
C GLY A 374 4.89 -2.60 -5.79
N PHE A 375 6.11 -2.98 -5.39
CA PHE A 375 7.27 -2.09 -5.49
C PHE A 375 7.64 -1.66 -6.93
N HIS A 376 7.06 -2.28 -7.95
CA HIS A 376 7.19 -1.85 -9.34
C HIS A 376 6.28 -0.68 -9.73
N TRP A 377 5.44 -0.18 -8.82
CA TRP A 377 4.50 0.91 -9.09
C TRP A 377 5.15 2.10 -9.81
N LYS A 378 6.34 2.53 -9.35
CA LYS A 378 7.03 3.70 -9.90
C LYS A 378 7.55 3.44 -11.31
N SER A 379 8.15 2.28 -11.56
CA SER A 379 8.57 1.88 -12.91
C SER A 379 7.39 1.74 -13.85
N LEU A 380 6.26 1.25 -13.33
CA LEU A 380 4.99 1.16 -14.04
C LEU A 380 4.23 2.50 -14.03
N GLY A 381 4.86 3.61 -13.68
CA GLY A 381 4.29 4.97 -13.79
C GLY A 381 3.00 5.23 -13.03
N TYR A 382 2.71 4.45 -11.99
CA TYR A 382 1.68 4.78 -11.01
C TYR A 382 2.21 5.85 -10.05
N ALA A 383 1.32 6.53 -9.32
CA ALA A 383 1.71 7.54 -8.34
C ALA A 383 2.10 6.93 -6.97
N SER A 384 1.60 5.73 -6.66
CA SER A 384 1.95 4.97 -5.46
C SER A 384 1.70 3.46 -5.67
N ALA A 385 2.15 2.63 -4.73
CA ALA A 385 1.86 1.20 -4.76
C ALA A 385 0.36 0.94 -4.60
N ARG A 386 -0.32 1.78 -3.81
CA ARG A 386 -1.77 1.72 -3.64
C ARG A 386 -2.51 2.03 -4.94
N ASP A 387 -2.04 2.99 -5.73
CA ASP A 387 -2.67 3.31 -7.03
C ASP A 387 -2.54 2.16 -8.04
N LEU A 388 -1.40 1.44 -8.03
CA LEU A 388 -1.26 0.21 -8.80
C LEU A 388 -2.31 -0.84 -8.39
N VAL A 389 -2.50 -1.02 -7.07
CA VAL A 389 -3.49 -1.97 -6.56
C VAL A 389 -4.91 -1.55 -6.92
N SER A 390 -5.24 -0.27 -6.77
CA SER A 390 -6.55 0.26 -7.15
C SER A 390 -6.83 0.11 -8.64
N ASP A 391 -5.81 0.24 -9.51
CA ASP A 391 -5.94 -0.06 -10.93
C ASP A 391 -6.19 -1.56 -11.17
N PHE A 392 -5.46 -2.44 -10.48
CA PHE A 392 -5.65 -3.90 -10.59
C PHE A 392 -7.02 -4.36 -10.09
N GLU A 393 -7.58 -3.69 -9.09
CA GLU A 393 -8.94 -3.89 -8.59
C GLU A 393 -10.01 -3.52 -9.63
N THR A 394 -9.67 -2.73 -10.66
CA THR A 394 -10.62 -2.36 -11.71
C THR A 394 -10.98 -3.52 -12.64
N GLY A 395 -10.10 -4.50 -12.78
CA GLY A 395 -10.36 -5.70 -13.55
C GLY A 395 -9.12 -6.34 -14.16
N GLU A 396 -9.32 -7.50 -14.77
CA GLU A 396 -8.24 -8.28 -15.39
C GLU A 396 -7.62 -7.56 -16.60
N GLU A 397 -8.35 -6.68 -17.28
CA GLU A 397 -7.79 -5.86 -18.36
C GLU A 397 -6.67 -4.95 -17.86
N ALA A 398 -6.88 -4.22 -16.76
CA ALA A 398 -5.85 -3.37 -16.15
C ALA A 398 -4.62 -4.20 -15.73
N GLN A 399 -4.86 -5.38 -15.17
CA GLN A 399 -3.81 -6.33 -14.80
C GLN A 399 -3.01 -6.81 -16.03
N VAL A 400 -3.66 -7.13 -17.14
CA VAL A 400 -3.01 -7.56 -18.39
C VAL A 400 -2.22 -6.41 -19.03
N ARG A 401 -2.78 -5.20 -19.09
CA ARG A 401 -2.06 -4.02 -19.60
C ARG A 401 -0.82 -3.73 -18.76
N ALA A 402 -0.93 -3.80 -17.43
CA ALA A 402 0.21 -3.67 -16.53
C ALA A 402 1.25 -4.79 -16.71
N MET A 403 0.80 -6.02 -16.96
CA MET A 403 1.67 -7.16 -17.30
C MET A 403 2.51 -6.89 -18.54
N VAL A 404 1.88 -6.46 -19.63
CA VAL A 404 2.58 -6.14 -20.88
C VAL A 404 3.56 -4.99 -20.68
N ARG A 405 3.15 -3.94 -19.98
CA ARG A 405 4.05 -2.84 -19.63
C ARG A 405 5.24 -3.27 -18.78
N PHE A 406 5.02 -4.14 -17.80
CA PHE A 406 6.09 -4.72 -17.00
C PHE A 406 7.06 -5.54 -17.87
N MET A 407 6.54 -6.31 -18.84
CA MET A 407 7.36 -7.09 -19.76
C MET A 407 8.27 -6.21 -20.62
N GLU A 408 7.79 -5.07 -21.10
CA GLU A 408 8.64 -4.10 -21.83
C GLU A 408 9.78 -3.57 -20.95
N LEU A 409 9.45 -3.08 -19.76
CA LEU A 409 10.41 -2.40 -18.89
C LEU A 409 11.47 -3.36 -18.31
N SER A 410 11.13 -4.63 -18.13
CA SER A 410 12.04 -5.67 -17.66
C SER A 410 12.88 -6.31 -18.78
N GLY A 411 12.60 -5.98 -20.04
CA GLY A 411 13.20 -6.64 -21.21
C GLY A 411 12.74 -8.09 -21.38
N CYS A 412 11.63 -8.50 -20.75
CA CYS A 412 10.97 -9.77 -20.99
C CYS A 412 10.31 -9.80 -22.38
N ALA A 413 9.75 -8.68 -22.83
CA ALA A 413 9.10 -8.56 -24.13
C ALA A 413 10.07 -8.90 -25.27
N ASP A 414 11.34 -8.49 -25.18
CA ASP A 414 12.36 -8.82 -26.18
C ASP A 414 12.59 -10.33 -26.33
N ALA A 415 12.55 -11.07 -25.22
CA ALA A 415 12.68 -12.52 -25.25
C ALA A 415 11.47 -13.16 -25.96
N LEU A 416 10.26 -12.65 -25.70
CA LEU A 416 9.05 -13.11 -26.39
C LEU A 416 9.08 -12.78 -27.89
N ARG A 417 9.52 -11.58 -28.28
CA ARG A 417 9.71 -11.18 -29.69
C ARG A 417 10.68 -12.10 -30.43
N GLN A 418 11.70 -12.59 -29.74
CA GLN A 418 12.69 -13.53 -30.29
C GLN A 418 12.25 -14.99 -30.21
N GLY A 419 11.08 -15.28 -29.61
CA GLY A 419 10.61 -16.65 -29.38
C GLY A 419 11.38 -17.41 -28.30
N ASP A 420 12.21 -16.75 -27.49
CA ASP A 420 12.98 -17.35 -26.41
C ASP A 420 12.15 -17.42 -25.11
N LEU A 421 11.27 -18.42 -25.05
CA LEU A 421 10.40 -18.66 -23.89
C LEU A 421 11.19 -18.97 -22.61
N LEU A 422 12.38 -19.55 -22.73
CA LEU A 422 13.23 -19.86 -21.57
C LEU A 422 13.85 -18.58 -21.00
N ALA A 423 14.35 -17.67 -21.84
CA ALA A 423 14.84 -16.37 -21.40
C ALA A 423 13.71 -15.52 -20.80
N PHE A 424 12.51 -15.56 -21.38
CA PHE A 424 11.33 -14.95 -20.80
C PHE A 424 11.06 -15.50 -19.39
N ALA A 425 10.90 -16.82 -19.25
CA ALA A 425 10.56 -17.44 -17.97
C ALA A 425 11.63 -17.19 -16.88
N LYS A 426 12.92 -17.14 -17.25
CA LYS A 426 14.00 -16.78 -16.31
C LYS A 426 13.87 -15.36 -15.78
N LYS A 427 13.49 -14.40 -16.63
CA LYS A 427 13.36 -12.99 -16.25
C LYS A 427 12.06 -12.72 -15.48
N TYR A 428 10.97 -13.36 -15.89
CA TYR A 428 9.64 -13.14 -15.31
C TYR A 428 9.43 -13.94 -14.00
N ASN A 429 9.74 -15.24 -14.00
CA ASN A 429 9.48 -16.17 -12.88
C ASN A 429 10.73 -16.50 -12.04
N GLY A 430 11.91 -16.05 -12.49
CA GLY A 430 13.18 -16.39 -11.87
C GLY A 430 13.76 -17.74 -12.34
N VAL A 431 15.02 -17.99 -11.98
CA VAL A 431 15.79 -19.13 -12.51
C VAL A 431 15.32 -20.51 -12.03
N GLY A 432 14.62 -20.58 -10.89
CA GLY A 432 14.29 -21.84 -10.21
C GLY A 432 13.27 -22.72 -10.94
N GLN A 433 12.36 -22.13 -11.72
CA GLN A 433 11.27 -22.84 -12.41
C GLN A 433 11.19 -22.53 -13.92
N ALA A 434 12.17 -21.79 -14.46
CA ALA A 434 12.08 -21.24 -15.81
C ALA A 434 11.85 -22.28 -16.92
N VAL A 435 12.42 -23.49 -16.80
CA VAL A 435 12.23 -24.57 -17.79
C VAL A 435 10.79 -25.05 -17.79
N HIS A 436 10.19 -25.23 -16.62
CA HIS A 436 8.81 -25.68 -16.48
C HIS A 436 7.82 -24.66 -17.06
N TYR A 437 7.99 -23.37 -16.71
CA TYR A 437 7.14 -22.30 -17.25
C TYR A 437 7.27 -22.16 -18.77
N ALA A 438 8.50 -22.25 -19.31
CA ALA A 438 8.71 -22.19 -20.75
C ALA A 438 7.99 -23.33 -21.50
N GLN A 439 7.98 -24.54 -20.93
CA GLN A 439 7.25 -25.69 -21.48
C GLN A 439 5.74 -25.47 -21.47
N LEU A 440 5.18 -24.99 -20.35
CA LEU A 440 3.75 -24.68 -20.24
C LEU A 440 3.31 -23.63 -21.27
N ILE A 441 4.12 -22.59 -21.47
CA ILE A 441 3.82 -21.54 -22.47
C ILE A 441 3.88 -22.11 -23.89
N ALA A 442 4.86 -22.98 -24.19
CA ALA A 442 4.95 -23.63 -25.49
C ALA A 442 3.73 -24.53 -25.77
N GLU A 443 3.35 -25.38 -24.81
CA GLU A 443 2.18 -26.27 -24.94
C GLU A 443 0.87 -25.49 -25.14
N ARG A 444 0.70 -24.37 -24.43
CA ARG A 444 -0.49 -23.50 -24.53
C ARG A 444 -0.53 -22.66 -25.81
N ARG A 445 0.59 -22.50 -26.50
CA ARG A 445 0.65 -21.81 -27.80
C ARG A 445 0.19 -22.72 -28.94
N GLU A 446 0.41 -24.03 -28.80
CA GLU A 446 0.12 -25.04 -29.84
C GLU A 446 -1.31 -25.61 -29.78
N GLY A 447 -2.01 -25.47 -28.64
CA GLY A 447 -3.39 -25.93 -28.43
C GLY A 447 -4.41 -24.80 -28.35
#